data_AF-A0A0F9IPT9-F1
#
_entry.id   AF-A0A0F9IPT9-F1
#
_cell.length_a   1.000
_cell.length_b   1.000
_cell.length_c   1.000
_cell.angle_alpha   90.00
_cell.angle_beta   90.00
_cell.angle_gamma   90.00
#
_symmetry.space_group_name_H-M   'P 1'
#
loop_
_entity.id
_entity.type
_entity.pdbx_description
1 polymer ?
#
loop_
_entity_poly.entity_id
_entity_poly.type
_entity_poly.pdbx_seq_one_letter_code
_entity_poly.pdbx_strand_id
1 'polypeptide(L)'
;MRIVCWKILQLNYLDCLELADMVELNAPFFVGVQITGRCNLSCRYCYAARLPRIDLPLMEGERLFREMKENDVFQIIIEGGEPFLHPNLRE
;
A
#
# COMPACT_ATOMS: atom_id res chain seq x y z
N MET A 1 -16.75 7.73 13.56
CA MET A 1 -17.08 7.11 12.26
C MET A 1 -17.97 5.90 12.52
N ARG A 2 -19.29 6.05 12.35
CA ARG A 2 -20.28 5.00 12.62
C ARG A 2 -20.31 4.03 11.45
N ILE A 3 -19.45 3.01 11.48
CA ILE A 3 -19.59 1.87 10.56
C ILE A 3 -20.71 1.00 11.11
N VAL A 4 -21.92 1.13 10.55
CA VAL A 4 -23.04 0.24 10.86
C VAL A 4 -22.97 -0.97 9.94
N CYS A 5 -21.98 -1.84 10.15
CA CYS A 5 -21.80 -3.09 9.40
C CYS A 5 -22.69 -4.21 9.95
N TRP A 6 -24.01 -4.03 9.99
CA TRP A 6 -24.94 -5.12 10.36
C TRP A 6 -26.27 -5.12 9.56
N LYS A 7 -26.49 -4.17 8.64
CA LYS A 7 -27.73 -4.05 7.85
C LYS A 7 -27.61 -4.46 6.37
N ILE A 8 -26.54 -5.15 5.98
CA ILE A 8 -26.33 -5.54 4.56
C ILE A 8 -27.33 -6.62 4.10
N LEU A 9 -27.95 -7.37 5.02
CA LEU A 9 -28.88 -8.46 4.69
C LEU A 9 -30.32 -8.02 4.33
N GLN A 10 -30.62 -6.71 4.29
CA GLN A 10 -31.96 -6.19 3.96
C GLN A 10 -31.98 -5.08 2.89
N LEU A 11 -30.86 -4.86 2.19
CA LEU A 11 -30.76 -3.79 1.19
C LEU A 11 -31.27 -4.30 -0.17
N ASN A 12 -32.13 -3.51 -0.80
CA ASN A 12 -32.53 -3.73 -2.19
C ASN A 12 -31.50 -3.08 -3.14
N TYR A 13 -31.60 -3.35 -4.44
CA TYR A 13 -30.66 -2.85 -5.45
C TYR A 13 -30.52 -1.32 -5.49
N LEU A 14 -31.60 -0.58 -5.16
CA LEU A 14 -31.59 0.88 -5.11
C LEU A 14 -30.83 1.40 -3.87
N ASP A 15 -30.93 0.71 -2.74
CA ASP A 15 -30.16 1.06 -1.54
C ASP A 15 -28.65 0.84 -1.75
N CYS A 16 -28.28 -0.19 -2.52
CA CYS A 16 -26.89 -0.43 -2.92
C CYS A 16 -26.37 0.64 -3.90
N LEU A 17 -27.24 1.19 -4.76
CA LEU A 17 -26.90 2.29 -5.69
C LEU A 17 -26.66 3.60 -4.95
N GLU A 18 -27.48 3.95 -3.94
CA GLU A 18 -27.23 5.12 -3.11
C GLU A 18 -25.96 4.98 -2.26
N LEU A 19 -25.62 3.76 -1.81
CA LEU A 19 -24.35 3.49 -1.12
C LEU A 19 -23.13 3.55 -2.07
N ALA A 20 -23.32 3.24 -3.36
CA ALA A 20 -22.23 3.28 -4.34
C ALA A 20 -21.73 4.72 -4.59
N ASP A 21 -22.62 5.72 -4.46
CA ASP A 21 -22.26 7.14 -4.55
C ASP A 21 -21.64 7.71 -3.25
N MET A 22 -21.58 6.91 -2.17
CA MET A 22 -21.12 7.36 -0.84
C MET A 22 -19.67 6.97 -0.53
N VAL A 23 -18.94 6.37 -1.48
CA VAL A 23 -17.52 5.99 -1.30
C VAL A 23 -16.64 6.91 -2.15
N GLU A 24 -16.34 8.09 -1.60
CA GLU A 24 -15.37 9.00 -2.19
C GLU A 24 -13.95 8.54 -1.80
N LEU A 25 -13.15 8.13 -2.79
CA LEU A 25 -11.76 7.76 -2.59
C LEU A 25 -10.87 9.01 -2.59
N ASN A 26 -10.62 9.54 -1.39
CA ASN A 26 -9.78 10.73 -1.20
C ASN A 26 -8.27 10.45 -1.30
N ALA A 27 -7.89 9.17 -1.37
CA ALA A 27 -6.51 8.72 -1.48
C ALA A 27 -6.42 7.36 -2.18
N PRO A 28 -5.22 6.95 -2.62
CA PRO A 28 -5.02 5.60 -3.13
C PRO A 28 -5.44 4.55 -2.09
N PHE A 29 -6.28 3.62 -2.52
CA PHE A 29 -6.68 2.48 -1.69
C PHE A 29 -5.48 1.58 -1.35
N PHE A 30 -4.52 1.49 -2.28
CA PHE A 30 -3.35 0.64 -2.15
C PHE A 30 -2.10 1.33 -2.70
N VAL A 31 -0.98 1.27 -1.96
CA VAL A 31 0.34 1.74 -2.40
C VAL A 31 1.41 0.69 -2.16
N GLY A 32 2.16 0.33 -3.21
CA GLY A 32 3.39 -0.46 -3.14
C GLY A 32 4.59 0.46 -2.95
N VAL A 33 5.44 0.15 -1.96
CA VAL A 33 6.66 0.91 -1.66
C VAL A 33 7.87 0.01 -1.80
N GLN A 34 8.66 0.22 -2.84
CA GLN A 34 9.94 -0.42 -3.03
C GLN A 34 10.98 0.17 -2.07
N ILE A 35 11.20 -0.49 -0.92
CA ILE A 35 12.15 -0.01 0.09
C ILE A 35 13.61 -0.38 -0.24
N THR A 36 13.83 -1.39 -1.07
CA THR A 36 15.16 -1.80 -1.53
C THR A 36 15.11 -2.38 -2.94
N GLY A 37 16.12 -2.10 -3.76
CA GLY A 37 16.37 -2.82 -5.01
C GLY A 37 17.26 -4.06 -4.86
N ARG A 38 17.75 -4.37 -3.64
CA ARG A 38 18.57 -5.56 -3.40
C ARG A 38 17.70 -6.81 -3.39
N CYS A 39 18.17 -7.89 -4.01
CA CYS A 39 17.53 -9.20 -3.99
C CYS A 39 18.60 -10.30 -4.01
N ASN A 40 18.38 -11.38 -3.25
CA ASN A 40 19.25 -12.56 -3.21
C ASN A 40 18.86 -13.62 -4.27
N LEU A 41 17.86 -13.35 -5.10
CA LEU A 41 17.41 -14.22 -6.19
C LEU A 41 17.66 -13.58 -7.57
N SER A 42 17.55 -14.40 -8.62
CA SER A 42 17.74 -13.99 -10.03
C SER A 42 16.62 -14.54 -10.93
N CYS A 43 15.37 -14.28 -10.57
CA CYS A 43 14.22 -14.85 -11.24
C CYS A 43 14.14 -14.42 -12.72
N ARG A 44 13.92 -15.37 -13.64
CA ARG A 44 13.86 -15.13 -15.09
C ARG A 44 12.79 -14.09 -15.50
N TYR A 45 11.72 -14.00 -14.73
CA TYR A 45 10.56 -13.13 -14.98
C TYR A 45 10.53 -11.88 -14.09
N CYS A 46 11.62 -11.57 -13.36
CA CYS A 46 11.64 -10.42 -12.48
C CYS A 46 11.68 -9.11 -13.28
N TYR A 47 10.63 -8.29 -13.15
CA TYR A 47 10.57 -6.97 -13.77
C TYR A 47 11.66 -6.03 -13.22
N ALA A 48 12.04 -6.18 -11.95
CA ALA A 48 13.01 -5.34 -11.26
C ALA A 48 14.48 -5.74 -11.51
N ALA A 49 14.75 -6.81 -12.26
CA ALA A 49 16.11 -7.34 -12.44
C ALA A 49 17.09 -6.33 -13.08
N ARG A 50 16.56 -5.37 -13.85
CA ARG A 50 17.34 -4.31 -14.53
C ARG A 50 17.25 -2.95 -13.84
N LEU A 51 16.51 -2.84 -12.73
CA LEU A 51 16.37 -1.60 -12.00
C LEU A 51 17.58 -1.38 -11.06
N PRO A 52 17.88 -0.12 -10.70
CA PRO A 52 18.93 0.18 -9.74
C PRO A 52 18.71 -0.52 -8.39
N ARG A 53 19.79 -1.04 -7.81
CA ARG A 53 19.78 -1.66 -6.49
C ARG A 53 20.02 -0.63 -5.40
N ILE A 54 19.05 0.28 -5.23
CA ILE A 54 19.12 1.40 -4.28
C ILE A 54 18.20 1.10 -3.11
N ASP A 55 18.61 1.49 -1.91
CA ASP A 55 17.78 1.44 -0.70
C ASP A 55 17.11 2.79 -0.45
N LEU A 56 15.86 2.77 -0.02
CA LEU A 56 15.15 3.95 0.44
C LEU A 56 15.77 4.41 1.77
N PRO A 57 16.32 5.63 1.86
CA PRO A 57 16.89 6.11 3.13
C PRO A 57 15.83 6.10 4.23
N LEU A 58 16.21 5.70 5.46
CA LEU A 58 15.29 5.56 6.59
C LEU A 58 14.43 6.81 6.82
N MET A 59 15.08 7.98 6.90
CA MET A 59 14.40 9.27 7.10
C MET A 59 13.35 9.57 6.01
N GLU A 60 13.65 9.18 4.77
CA GLU A 60 12.75 9.42 3.65
C GLU A 60 11.59 8.41 3.66
N GLY A 61 11.85 7.16 4.03
CA GLY A 61 10.81 6.16 4.28
C GLY A 61 9.86 6.57 5.41
N GLU A 62 10.38 7.01 6.55
CA GLU A 62 9.58 7.52 7.67
C GLU A 62 8.71 8.70 7.26
N ARG A 63 9.26 9.65 6.48
CA ARG A 63 8.51 10.78 5.93
C ARG A 63 7.38 10.30 5.03
N LEU A 64 7.68 9.40 4.09
CA LEU A 64 6.73 8.86 3.13
C LEU A 64 5.58 8.11 3.81
N PHE A 65 5.87 7.23 4.77
CA PHE A 65 4.84 6.48 5.49
C PHE A 65 3.98 7.39 6.39
N ARG A 66 4.56 8.46 6.94
CA ARG A 66 3.80 9.49 7.67
C ARG A 66 2.82 10.20 6.75
N GLU A 67 3.25 10.60 5.55
CA GLU A 67 2.38 11.24 4.56
C GLU A 67 1.23 10.32 4.14
N MET A 68 1.51 9.04 3.89
CA MET A 68 0.47 8.05 3.57
C MET A 68 -0.56 7.92 4.69
N LYS A 69 -0.09 7.91 5.95
CA LYS A 69 -0.96 7.88 7.12
C LYS A 69 -1.81 9.15 7.25
N GLU A 70 -1.24 10.31 7.00
CA GLU A 70 -1.93 11.61 7.07
C GLU A 70 -2.98 11.78 5.95
N ASN A 71 -2.83 11.06 4.84
CA ASN A 71 -3.75 11.08 3.70
C ASN A 71 -4.69 9.86 3.68
N ASP A 72 -4.88 9.14 4.79
CA ASP A 72 -5.82 8.00 4.87
C ASP A 72 -5.61 6.91 3.80
N VAL A 73 -4.36 6.64 3.41
CA VAL A 73 -4.03 5.50 2.55
C VAL A 73 -4.42 4.21 3.28
N PHE A 74 -5.27 3.41 2.66
CA PHE A 74 -5.87 2.24 3.31
C PHE A 74 -4.88 1.08 3.46
N GLN A 75 -4.08 0.79 2.43
CA GLN A 75 -3.14 -0.31 2.43
C GLN A 75 -1.78 0.08 1.87
N ILE A 76 -0.73 -0.30 2.59
CA ILE A 76 0.66 -0.16 2.17
C ILE A 76 1.27 -1.56 2.05
N ILE A 77 1.92 -1.85 0.93
CA ILE A 77 2.73 -3.07 0.76
C ILE A 77 4.18 -2.66 0.69
N ILE A 78 4.97 -3.24 1.59
CA ILE A 78 6.42 -3.13 1.56
C ILE A 78 6.93 -4.14 0.54
N GLU A 79 7.55 -3.64 -0.53
CA GLU A 79 8.04 -4.44 -1.64
C GLU A 79 9.46 -4.01 -2.05
N GLY A 80 9.91 -4.52 -3.20
CA GLY A 80 11.18 -4.19 -3.80
C GLY A 80 11.81 -5.41 -4.45
N GLY A 81 13.13 -5.56 -4.28
CA GLY A 81 13.79 -6.83 -4.55
C GLY A 81 13.38 -7.87 -3.50
N GLU A 82 14.18 -8.02 -2.47
CA GLU A 82 13.85 -8.80 -1.28
C GLU A 82 13.79 -7.84 -0.08
N PRO A 83 12.59 -7.45 0.39
CA PRO A 83 12.43 -6.47 1.47
C PRO A 83 13.24 -6.80 2.73
N PHE A 84 13.38 -8.09 3.07
CA PHE A 84 14.15 -8.55 4.24
C PHE A 84 15.65 -8.27 4.15
N LEU A 85 16.16 -7.83 2.99
CA LEU A 85 17.53 -7.37 2.84
C LEU A 85 17.73 -5.88 3.13
N HIS A 86 16.67 -5.07 3.31
CA HIS A 86 16.85 -3.66 3.65
C HIS A 86 17.56 -3.53 5.01
N PRO A 87 18.60 -2.69 5.15
CA PRO A 87 19.44 -2.70 6.34
C PRO A 87 18.72 -2.13 7.56
N ASN A 88 17.76 -1.24 7.33
CA ASN A 88 16.95 -0.60 8.36
C ASN A 88 15.47 -1.05 8.25
N LEU A 89 15.20 -2.35 8.14
CA LEU A 89 13.81 -2.86 8.06
C LEU A 89 13.10 -2.88 9.44
N ARG A 90 13.86 -2.90 10.54
CA ARG A 90 13.32 -3.12 11.89
C ARG A 90 12.95 -1.82 12.60
N GLU A 91 13.45 -0.72 12.08
CA GLU A 91 13.24 0.67 12.45
C GLU A 91 11.86 1.13 12.02
#